data_AF-A0A1K1RIJ9-F1
#
_entry.id   AF-A0A1K1RIJ9-F1
#
_cell.length_a   1.000
_cell.length_b   1.000
_cell.length_c   1.000
_cell.angle_alpha   90.00
_cell.angle_beta   90.00
_cell.angle_gamma   90.00
#
_symmetry.space_group_name_H-M   'P 1'
#
loop_
_entity.id
_entity.type
_entity.pdbx_description
1 polymer ?
#
loop_
_entity_poly.entity_id
_entity_poly.type
_entity_poly.pdbx_seq_one_letter_code
_entity_poly.pdbx_strand_id
1 'polypeptide(L)'
;NEKLSWLLFGHGTDQGNNVGQQGAMTAALALLGSATGKRVAQTIGLDEFSIGRSDVGLTDPQVVQVSKAINERFVLGYEQGLQSASNAFKATINLTRFWSVSAYGGTFQGVDLNYTRRFDRWFGQR
;
A
#
# COMPACT_ATOMS: atom_id res chain seq x y z
N ASN A 1 12.91 26.52 9.79
CA ASN A 1 14.03 25.72 9.23
C ASN A 1 13.48 24.64 8.29
N GLU A 2 12.28 24.81 7.72
CA GLU A 2 11.63 23.82 6.85
C GLU A 2 11.78 24.08 5.34
N LYS A 3 12.18 25.29 4.94
CA LYS A 3 12.28 25.67 3.51
C LYS A 3 13.53 25.12 2.80
N LEU A 4 14.56 24.71 3.54
CA LEU A 4 15.79 24.15 2.98
C LEU A 4 15.68 22.63 2.69
N SER A 5 14.68 21.94 3.23
CA SER A 5 14.52 20.49 3.04
C SER A 5 13.91 20.10 1.67
N TRP A 6 13.25 21.03 0.96
CA TRP A 6 12.63 20.76 -0.34
C TRP A 6 13.62 20.59 -1.49
N LEU A 7 14.80 21.21 -1.41
CA LEU A 7 15.82 21.12 -2.47
C LEU A 7 16.75 19.90 -2.32
N LEU A 8 16.80 19.29 -1.13
CA LEU A 8 17.68 18.14 -0.88
C LEU A 8 16.97 16.79 -1.08
N PHE A 9 15.65 16.72 -0.83
CA PHE A 9 14.90 15.46 -0.91
C PHE A 9 13.80 15.43 -1.98
N GLY A 10 13.48 16.56 -2.63
CA GLY A 10 12.46 16.60 -3.68
C GLY A 10 11.02 16.29 -3.21
N HIS A 11 10.79 16.10 -1.91
CA HIS A 11 9.48 15.92 -1.31
C HIS A 11 9.44 16.50 0.11
N GLY A 12 8.32 17.14 0.46
CA GLY A 12 8.04 17.61 1.82
C GLY A 12 7.80 16.42 2.75
N THR A 13 8.18 16.58 4.03
CA THR A 13 7.95 15.61 5.11
C THR A 13 6.50 15.54 5.59
N ASP A 14 5.53 15.84 4.73
CA ASP A 14 4.11 15.68 5.04
C ASP A 14 3.71 14.23 4.81
N GLN A 15 4.10 13.39 5.76
CA GLN A 15 3.76 11.98 5.92
C GLN A 15 2.27 11.81 6.29
N GLY A 16 1.36 12.39 5.50
CA GLY A 16 -0.04 12.51 5.92
C GLY A 16 -1.12 12.43 4.85
N ASN A 17 -0.84 12.30 3.55
CA ASN A 17 -1.96 12.35 2.59
C ASN A 17 -1.84 11.60 1.26
N ASN A 18 -0.82 10.77 0.99
CA ASN A 18 -0.71 10.07 -0.31
C ASN A 18 -0.09 8.66 -0.23
N VAL A 19 -0.14 8.01 0.93
CA VAL A 19 0.52 6.71 1.13
C VAL A 19 -0.16 5.59 0.31
N GLY A 20 -1.48 5.66 0.13
CA GLY A 20 -2.23 4.65 -0.64
C GLY A 20 -1.98 4.65 -2.15
N GLN A 21 -1.80 5.82 -2.77
CA GLN A 21 -1.56 5.90 -4.23
C GLN A 21 -0.11 5.66 -4.61
N GLN A 22 0.83 6.10 -3.78
CA GLN A 22 2.24 5.79 -3.98
C GLN A 22 2.53 4.31 -3.73
N GLY A 23 1.89 3.69 -2.72
CA GLY A 23 2.01 2.25 -2.44
C GLY A 23 1.53 1.37 -3.60
N ALA A 24 0.35 1.64 -4.17
CA ALA A 24 -0.20 0.84 -5.27
C ALA A 24 0.60 1.00 -6.58
N MET A 25 1.06 2.22 -6.89
CA MET A 25 1.93 2.46 -8.07
C MET A 25 3.34 1.89 -7.86
N THR A 26 3.89 1.96 -6.65
CA THR A 26 5.21 1.38 -6.32
C THR A 26 5.13 -0.14 -6.28
N ALA A 27 4.05 -0.73 -5.79
CA ALA A 27 3.81 -2.17 -5.84
C ALA A 27 3.64 -2.64 -7.29
N ALA A 28 2.84 -1.94 -8.11
CA ALA A 28 2.68 -2.27 -9.53
C ALA A 28 3.97 -2.10 -10.34
N LEU A 29 4.81 -1.10 -10.02
CA LEU A 29 6.08 -0.86 -10.68
C LEU A 29 7.20 -1.78 -10.14
N ALA A 30 7.15 -2.19 -8.87
CA ALA A 30 8.01 -3.24 -8.32
C ALA A 30 7.68 -4.62 -8.90
N LEU A 31 6.39 -4.89 -9.15
CA LEU A 31 5.90 -6.06 -9.87
C LEU A 31 6.32 -6.06 -11.36
N LEU A 32 6.47 -4.88 -11.97
CA LEU A 32 6.88 -4.75 -13.38
C LEU A 32 8.41 -4.62 -13.57
N GLY A 33 9.13 -4.12 -12.56
CA GLY A 33 10.54 -3.71 -12.65
C GLY A 33 11.55 -4.55 -11.88
N SER A 34 11.12 -5.43 -10.97
CA SER A 34 12.06 -6.30 -10.24
C SER A 34 12.08 -7.71 -10.84
N ALA A 35 13.19 -8.04 -11.51
CA ALA A 35 13.55 -9.42 -11.86
C ALA A 35 13.83 -10.32 -10.62
N THR A 36 13.30 -9.95 -9.45
CA THR A 36 13.37 -10.65 -8.16
C THR A 36 11.99 -10.76 -7.48
N GLY A 37 10.92 -10.18 -8.07
CA GLY A 37 9.53 -10.30 -7.61
C GLY A 37 8.79 -11.52 -8.20
N LYS A 38 9.51 -12.59 -8.50
CA LYS A 38 8.94 -13.79 -9.12
C LYS A 38 8.46 -14.74 -8.04
N ARG A 39 7.17 -14.63 -7.71
CA ARG A 39 6.30 -15.68 -7.14
C ARG A 39 6.84 -16.42 -5.91
N VAL A 40 6.27 -16.09 -4.76
CA VAL A 40 5.78 -17.14 -3.86
C VAL A 40 4.24 -17.06 -3.81
N ALA A 41 3.64 -16.97 -4.99
CA ALA A 41 2.24 -17.31 -5.18
C ALA A 41 2.19 -18.82 -5.49
N GLN A 42 1.26 -19.52 -4.83
CA GLN A 42 0.80 -20.90 -5.09
C GLN A 42 1.31 -22.06 -4.23
N THR A 43 1.32 -21.96 -2.90
CA THR A 43 1.28 -23.23 -2.12
C THR A 43 0.38 -23.27 -0.89
N ILE A 44 -0.21 -22.18 -0.41
CA ILE A 44 -1.03 -22.24 0.82
C ILE A 44 -2.18 -21.23 0.80
N GLY A 45 -3.08 -21.24 -0.19
CA GLY A 45 -4.36 -20.49 -0.14
C GLY A 45 -4.32 -18.99 0.22
N LEU A 46 -3.15 -18.37 0.09
CA LEU A 46 -2.79 -16.99 0.37
C LEU A 46 -2.18 -16.44 -0.92
N ASP A 47 -2.51 -15.20 -1.25
CA ASP A 47 -2.16 -14.62 -2.56
C ASP A 47 -0.84 -13.86 -2.53
N GLU A 48 -0.43 -13.36 -1.36
CA GLU A 48 0.81 -12.62 -1.18
C GLU A 48 1.45 -12.91 0.19
N PHE A 49 2.78 -13.04 0.19
CA PHE A 49 3.61 -13.16 1.38
C PHE A 49 4.89 -12.35 1.17
N SER A 50 5.17 -11.44 2.10
CA SER A 50 6.36 -10.58 2.02
C SER A 50 6.96 -10.35 3.41
N ILE A 51 8.22 -9.91 3.42
CA ILE A 51 8.92 -9.49 4.63
C ILE A 51 9.60 -8.16 4.30
N GLY A 52 9.31 -7.11 5.07
CA GLY A 52 9.77 -5.76 4.75
C GLY A 52 9.25 -4.70 5.69
N ARG A 53 9.12 -3.46 5.21
CA ARG A 53 8.53 -2.35 5.97
C ARG A 53 7.01 -2.51 6.03
N SER A 54 6.41 -2.01 7.11
CA SER A 54 4.96 -2.01 7.28
C SER A 54 4.23 -1.13 6.26
N ASP A 55 3.13 -1.64 5.69
CA ASP A 55 2.25 -0.88 4.79
C ASP A 55 1.13 -0.16 5.55
N VAL A 56 0.83 -0.61 6.77
CA VAL A 56 -0.17 0.00 7.66
C VAL A 56 0.42 1.00 8.65
N GLY A 57 1.74 1.13 8.71
CA GLY A 57 2.41 2.11 9.56
C GLY A 57 2.82 1.60 10.95
N LEU A 58 3.06 0.30 11.11
CA LEU A 58 3.75 -0.23 12.29
C LEU A 58 5.15 0.40 12.39
N THR A 59 5.59 0.67 13.63
CA THR A 59 6.90 1.26 13.92
C THR A 59 8.07 0.29 13.74
N ASP A 60 7.77 -1.00 13.64
CA ASP A 60 8.76 -2.04 13.43
C ASP A 60 9.49 -1.86 12.09
N PRO A 61 10.83 -1.93 12.08
CA PRO A 61 11.60 -1.77 10.85
C PRO A 61 11.40 -2.93 9.88
N GLN A 62 11.03 -4.10 10.39
CA GLN A 62 10.78 -5.31 9.63
C GLN A 62 9.52 -6.01 10.17
N VAL A 63 8.57 -6.22 9.27
CA VAL A 63 7.32 -6.92 9.51
C VAL A 63 7.18 -8.05 8.48
N VAL A 64 6.50 -9.10 8.89
CA VAL A 64 6.02 -10.14 7.98
C VAL A 64 4.61 -9.76 7.58
N GLN A 65 4.34 -9.72 6.27
CA GLN A 65 3.04 -9.40 5.73
C GLN A 65 2.48 -10.62 5.01
N VAL A 66 1.21 -10.88 5.24
CA VAL A 66 0.47 -11.94 4.59
C VAL A 66 -0.85 -11.37 4.12
N SER A 67 -1.16 -11.52 2.84
CA SER A 67 -2.41 -11.01 2.28
C SER A 67 -3.15 -12.03 1.44
N LYS A 68 -4.47 -11.86 1.40
CA LYS A 68 -5.39 -12.70 0.64
C LYS A 68 -6.47 -11.85 0.00
N ALA A 69 -6.64 -12.00 -1.31
CA ALA A 69 -7.82 -11.53 -2.03
C ALA A 69 -8.95 -12.52 -1.78
N ILE A 70 -9.91 -12.12 -0.96
CA ILE A 70 -11.12 -12.92 -0.70
C ILE A 70 -11.98 -12.98 -1.97
N ASN A 71 -11.98 -11.88 -2.72
CA ASN A 71 -12.55 -11.79 -4.06
C ASN A 71 -11.86 -10.67 -4.85
N GLU A 72 -12.33 -10.39 -6.06
CA GLU A 72 -11.78 -9.36 -6.96
C GLU A 72 -11.81 -7.93 -6.39
N ARG A 73 -12.62 -7.67 -5.35
CA ARG A 73 -12.83 -6.34 -4.77
C ARG A 73 -12.42 -6.24 -3.32
N PHE A 74 -12.16 -7.35 -2.63
CA PHE A 74 -11.90 -7.39 -1.21
C PHE A 74 -10.60 -8.13 -0.91
N VAL A 75 -9.65 -7.41 -0.33
CA VAL A 75 -8.36 -7.92 0.09
C VAL A 75 -8.23 -7.74 1.60
N LEU A 76 -7.79 -8.80 2.26
CA LEU A 76 -7.47 -8.79 3.68
C LEU A 76 -5.97 -9.11 3.86
N GLY A 77 -5.29 -8.28 4.63
CA GLY A 77 -3.89 -8.43 4.99
C GLY A 77 -3.70 -8.46 6.50
N TYR A 78 -2.66 -9.17 6.92
CA TYR A 78 -2.17 -9.20 8.28
C TYR A 78 -0.66 -8.91 8.28
N GLU A 79 -0.23 -8.07 9.21
CA GLU A 79 1.15 -7.74 9.45
C GLU A 79 1.55 -8.09 10.87
N GLN A 80 2.71 -8.71 11.02
CA GLN A 80 3.32 -9.06 12.30
C GLN A 80 4.72 -8.46 12.38
N GLY A 81 4.95 -7.63 13.39
CA GLY A 81 6.29 -7.14 13.74
C GLY A 81 7.21 -8.29 14.14
N LEU A 82 8.45 -8.25 13.66
CA LEU A 82 9.48 -9.24 14.01
C LEU A 82 10.26 -8.85 15.26
N GLN A 83 10.30 -7.56 15.62
CA GLN A 83 11.11 -7.07 16.74
C GLN A 83 10.24 -6.68 17.94
N SER A 84 9.03 -6.19 17.70
CA SER A 84 8.05 -5.85 18.72
C SER A 84 6.85 -6.79 18.68
N ALA A 85 6.05 -6.78 19.75
CA ALA A 85 4.74 -7.44 19.80
C ALA A 85 3.64 -6.70 18.99
N SER A 86 4.03 -5.90 17.99
CA SER A 86 3.09 -5.12 17.18
C SER A 86 2.46 -5.99 16.11
N ASN A 87 1.16 -5.84 15.92
CA ASN A 87 0.42 -6.51 14.87
C ASN A 87 -0.58 -5.54 14.23
N ALA A 88 -0.97 -5.81 12.99
CA ALA A 88 -2.01 -5.04 12.35
C ALA A 88 -2.76 -5.84 11.29
N PHE A 89 -4.03 -5.50 11.14
CA PHE A 89 -4.91 -6.01 10.09
C PHE A 89 -5.21 -4.88 9.12
N LYS A 90 -5.22 -5.19 7.83
CA LYS A 90 -5.58 -4.29 6.74
C LYS A 90 -6.71 -4.89 5.93
N ALA A 91 -7.82 -4.17 5.79
CA ALA A 91 -8.93 -4.56 4.96
C ALA A 91 -9.13 -3.52 3.87
N THR A 92 -9.13 -3.91 2.61
CA THR A 92 -9.32 -2.99 1.48
C THR A 92 -10.48 -3.46 0.61
N ILE A 93 -11.47 -2.60 0.41
CA ILE A 93 -12.68 -2.86 -0.36
C ILE A 93 -12.80 -1.85 -1.51
N ASN A 94 -12.82 -2.36 -2.74
CA ASN A 94 -13.14 -1.60 -3.93
C ASN A 94 -14.66 -1.49 -4.10
N LEU A 95 -15.24 -0.39 -3.62
CA LEU A 95 -16.67 -0.13 -3.67
C LEU A 95 -17.16 0.06 -5.11
N THR A 96 -16.40 0.81 -5.92
CA THR A 96 -16.69 1.06 -7.33
C THR A 96 -15.38 1.10 -8.11
N ARG A 97 -15.45 1.29 -9.45
CA ARG A 97 -14.24 1.48 -10.28
C ARG A 97 -13.46 2.77 -9.95
N PHE A 98 -14.03 3.68 -9.17
CA PHE A 98 -13.44 4.97 -8.83
C PHE A 98 -13.20 5.15 -7.33
N TRP A 99 -13.85 4.36 -6.48
CA TRP A 99 -13.80 4.50 -5.02
C TRP A 99 -13.31 3.21 -4.37
N SER A 100 -12.35 3.35 -3.48
CA SER A 100 -11.81 2.26 -2.65
C SER A 100 -11.69 2.73 -1.20
N VAL A 101 -11.94 1.84 -0.26
CA VAL A 101 -11.83 2.10 1.19
C VAL A 101 -10.82 1.11 1.77
N SER A 102 -9.89 1.61 2.56
CA SER A 102 -9.00 0.78 3.38
C SER A 102 -9.25 1.07 4.85
N ALA A 103 -9.30 0.02 5.66
CA ALA A 103 -9.36 0.13 7.10
C ALA A 103 -8.19 -0.64 7.72
N TYR A 104 -7.63 -0.08 8.78
CA TYR A 104 -6.52 -0.64 9.54
C TYR A 104 -6.95 -0.84 10.99
N GLY A 105 -6.53 -1.94 11.60
CA GLY A 105 -6.77 -2.23 13.01
C GLY A 105 -5.62 -3.03 13.63
N GLY A 106 -5.63 -3.21 14.95
CA GLY A 106 -4.55 -3.89 15.69
C GLY A 106 -3.79 -2.91 16.55
N THR A 107 -2.47 -2.81 16.38
CA THR A 107 -1.60 -1.81 17.03
C THR A 107 -1.73 -0.44 16.38
N PHE A 108 -2.01 -0.41 15.06
CA PHE A 108 -2.33 0.80 14.31
C PHE A 108 -3.80 0.77 13.88
N GLN A 109 -4.52 1.88 14.04
CA GLN A 109 -5.91 2.00 13.61
C GLN A 109 -6.08 3.22 12.72
N GLY A 110 -6.85 3.07 11.64
CA GLY A 110 -7.10 4.14 10.71
C GLY A 110 -8.06 3.71 9.62
N VAL A 111 -8.55 4.69 8.86
CA VAL A 111 -9.40 4.47 7.69
C VAL A 111 -8.99 5.44 6.60
N ASP A 112 -8.76 4.91 5.40
CA ASP A 112 -8.50 5.68 4.21
C ASP A 112 -9.65 5.53 3.22
N LEU A 113 -10.01 6.64 2.58
CA LEU A 113 -10.93 6.67 1.45
C LEU A 113 -10.18 7.18 0.23
N ASN A 114 -10.07 6.35 -0.80
CA ASN A 114 -9.38 6.69 -2.02
C ASN A 114 -10.38 6.88 -3.18
N TYR A 115 -10.22 8.00 -3.89
CA TYR A 115 -10.94 8.31 -5.12
C TYR A 115 -9.98 8.46 -6.29
N THR A 116 -10.22 7.72 -7.36
CA THR A 116 -9.41 7.75 -8.59
C THR A 116 -10.30 8.06 -9.78
N ARG A 117 -10.01 9.14 -10.51
CA ARG A 117 -10.67 9.51 -11.77
C ARG A 117 -9.62 9.72 -12.86
N ARG A 118 -9.78 9.04 -13.99
CA ARG A 118 -8.93 9.27 -15.17
C ARG A 118 -9.49 10.45 -15.95
N PHE A 119 -8.62 11.40 -16.29
CA PHE A 119 -8.92 12.47 -17.23
C PHE A 119 -8.25 12.13 -18.55
N ASP A 120 -9.02 11.56 -19.46
CA ASP A 120 -8.52 11.38 -20.82
C ASP A 120 -8.41 12.77 -21.45
N ARG A 121 -7.19 13.11 -21.89
CA ARG A 121 -6.86 14.43 -22.44
C ARG A 121 -7.60 14.64 -23.75
N TRP A 122 -8.54 15.57 -23.73
CA TRP A 122 -9.05 16.25 -24.90
C TRP A 122 -8.07 17.35 -25.32
N PHE A 123 -6.94 16.97 -25.93
CA PHE A 123 -6.19 17.89 -26.78
C PHE A 123 -6.12 17.29 -28.16
N GLY A 124 -6.82 17.97 -29.07
CA GLY A 124 -7.24 17.47 -30.35
C GLY A 124 -6.12 17.23 -31.34
N GLN A 125 -6.44 16.38 -32.30
CA GLN A 125 -5.90 16.45 -33.65
C GLN A 125 -6.02 17.90 -34.14
N ARG A 126 -4.90 18.57 -34.40
CA ARG A 126 -4.67 19.41 -35.59
C ARG A 126 -3.20 19.37 -35.93
#